data_AF-A0A953H129-F1
#
_entry.id   AF-A0A953H129-F1
#
_cell.length_a   1.000
_cell.length_b   1.000
_cell.length_c   1.000
_cell.angle_alpha   90.00
_cell.angle_beta   90.00
_cell.angle_gamma   90.00
#
_symmetry.space_group_name_H-M   'P 1'
#
loop_
_entity.id
_entity.type
_entity.pdbx_description
1 polymer ?
#
loop_
_entity_poly.entity_id
_entity_poly.type
_entity_poly.pdbx_seq_one_letter_code
_entity_poly.pdbx_strand_id
1 'polypeptide(L)'
;MTVRRFIGFALLAFLGVAAAVQIWYGRSWFLTNRAVYLMNQRNWDAAGEQLTRVLDLEPDNSKARRLKAWVALNTARYREAESTLSGVPRSAEVAYDLGICAFQSGRNAEAASLFRSIPAIPGRLSSAQRQIAEAASAILAGLPTSGLGEKPQSSLDPVDAMLFAALRGREGMQMFLFEPARESLNRAIDLDDKSTETAFLAATANIVMGLYSKAREIVDQTDGQPAYYQALARNLSEIADSVATGTMTIDESAKKDLSLYSLRLGGLWCRLRSLDRATTNSDLLKLLSDVEGFQNRKDDVVLGLIRAETLEHLGRFPQAFEQYATLHARNPSYSLRLRMEALNPELALNKEGERGGGGLDPRSAWFFKTDFATTGGEIRSNYLAFFTNGEAAATYTCPADGNYILYVVARGDDAFGLWPLVEVTIDGQSAQNIYVAREGWDCYPLRAWLTKGTHLIKMKYVNNSVRLFSDAEDRNFYLRELVISPLGAN
;
A
#
# COMPACT_ATOMS: atom_id res chain seq x y z
N MET A 1 11.71 75.11 -28.93
CA MET A 1 10.86 74.00 -28.44
C MET A 1 9.98 74.59 -27.34
N THR A 2 8.67 74.68 -27.55
CA THR A 2 7.75 75.43 -26.68
C THR A 2 7.51 74.69 -25.36
N VAL A 3 7.51 75.41 -24.24
CA VAL A 3 7.28 74.91 -22.86
C VAL A 3 6.07 73.96 -22.78
N ARG A 4 5.04 74.20 -23.60
CA ARG A 4 3.84 73.37 -23.72
C ARG A 4 4.09 71.93 -24.23
N ARG A 5 5.05 71.74 -25.14
CA ARG A 5 5.47 70.40 -25.61
C ARG A 5 6.29 69.65 -24.57
N PHE A 6 7.09 70.36 -23.77
CA PHE A 6 7.88 69.78 -22.69
C PHE A 6 6.97 69.31 -21.54
N ILE A 7 6.00 70.13 -21.14
CA ILE A 7 4.99 69.76 -20.13
C ILE A 7 4.15 68.57 -20.60
N GLY A 8 3.72 68.54 -21.86
CA GLY A 8 2.97 67.41 -22.42
C GLY A 8 3.76 66.09 -22.43
N PHE A 9 5.06 66.14 -22.75
CA PHE A 9 5.93 64.97 -22.71
C PHE A 9 6.20 64.48 -21.28
N ALA A 10 6.42 65.42 -20.34
CA ALA A 10 6.60 65.10 -18.93
C ALA A 10 5.34 64.45 -18.31
N LEU A 11 4.14 64.92 -18.69
CA LEU A 11 2.87 64.34 -18.24
C LEU A 11 2.64 62.93 -18.80
N LEU A 12 2.95 62.70 -20.08
CA LEU A 12 2.87 61.37 -20.68
C LEU A 12 3.90 60.39 -20.08
N ALA A 13 5.12 60.86 -19.82
CA ALA A 13 6.14 60.07 -19.14
C ALA A 13 5.72 59.74 -17.69
N PHE A 14 5.15 60.70 -16.96
CA PHE A 14 4.64 60.49 -15.61
C PHE A 14 3.47 59.51 -15.57
N LEU A 15 2.52 59.61 -16.51
CA LEU A 15 1.42 58.65 -16.66
C LEU A 15 1.92 57.26 -17.06
N GLY A 16 2.93 57.18 -17.94
CA GLY A 16 3.58 55.91 -18.31
C GLY A 16 4.30 55.25 -17.13
N VAL A 17 5.00 56.04 -16.30
CA VAL A 17 5.66 55.56 -15.08
C VAL A 17 4.62 55.16 -14.03
N ALA A 18 3.55 55.93 -13.83
CA ALA A 18 2.48 55.59 -12.89
C ALA A 18 1.74 54.30 -13.29
N ALA A 19 1.47 54.11 -14.58
CA ALA A 19 0.88 52.88 -15.11
C ALA A 19 1.85 51.69 -14.99
N ALA A 20 3.14 51.87 -15.29
CA ALA A 20 4.15 50.83 -15.12
C ALA A 20 4.31 50.43 -13.64
N VAL A 21 4.24 51.41 -12.73
CA VAL A 21 4.27 51.18 -11.27
C VAL A 21 3.00 50.43 -10.82
N GLN A 22 1.82 50.78 -11.30
CA GLN A 22 0.59 50.02 -10.98
C GLN A 22 0.62 48.59 -11.54
N ILE A 23 1.13 48.38 -12.75
CA ILE A 23 1.31 47.03 -13.33
C ILE A 23 2.35 46.24 -12.52
N TRP A 24 3.40 46.90 -12.04
CA TRP A 24 4.42 46.29 -11.19
C TRP A 24 3.84 45.86 -9.83
N TYR A 25 3.04 46.71 -9.17
CA TYR A 25 2.33 46.36 -7.94
C TYR A 25 1.22 45.32 -8.14
N GLY A 26 0.61 45.24 -9.33
CA GLY A 26 -0.40 44.23 -9.66
C GLY A 26 0.17 42.87 -10.05
N ARG A 27 1.48 42.78 -10.34
CA ARG A 27 2.12 41.57 -10.89
C ARG A 27 1.96 40.36 -9.97
N SER A 28 2.21 40.52 -8.68
CA SER A 28 2.07 39.45 -7.67
C SER A 28 0.63 38.94 -7.60
N TRP A 29 -0.35 39.84 -7.72
CA TRP A 29 -1.77 39.49 -7.74
C TRP A 29 -2.16 38.68 -8.98
N PHE A 30 -1.71 39.08 -10.18
CA PHE A 30 -1.96 38.34 -11.43
C PHE A 30 -1.33 36.93 -11.40
N LEU A 31 -0.07 36.84 -10.95
CA LEU A 31 0.63 35.56 -10.81
C LEU A 31 -0.07 34.64 -9.80
N THR A 32 -0.52 35.19 -8.67
CA THR A 32 -1.27 34.44 -7.65
C THR A 32 -2.60 33.92 -8.19
N ASN A 33 -3.37 34.73 -8.92
CA ASN A 33 -4.64 34.29 -9.49
C ASN A 33 -4.44 33.26 -10.61
N ARG A 34 -3.39 33.41 -11.42
CA ARG A 34 -3.00 32.39 -12.41
C ARG A 34 -2.63 31.08 -11.74
N ALA A 35 -1.90 31.11 -10.62
CA ALA A 35 -1.60 29.93 -9.85
C ALA A 35 -2.89 29.23 -9.37
N VAL A 36 -3.84 29.97 -8.79
CA VAL A 36 -5.13 29.42 -8.35
C VAL A 36 -5.91 28.78 -9.52
N TYR A 37 -5.92 29.43 -10.69
CA TYR A 37 -6.54 28.86 -11.89
C TYR A 37 -5.89 27.53 -12.31
N LEU A 38 -4.56 27.46 -12.29
CA LEU A 38 -3.82 26.23 -12.60
C LEU A 38 -4.06 25.13 -11.54
N MET A 39 -4.16 25.50 -10.27
CA MET A 39 -4.51 24.58 -9.17
C MET A 39 -5.90 23.99 -9.37
N ASN A 40 -6.88 24.78 -9.81
CA ASN A 40 -8.23 24.27 -10.12
C ASN A 40 -8.22 23.27 -11.30
N GLN A 41 -7.23 23.36 -12.19
CA GLN A 41 -6.99 22.39 -13.26
C GLN A 41 -6.11 21.21 -12.83
N ARG A 42 -5.67 21.18 -11.57
CA ARG A 42 -4.69 20.21 -11.03
C ARG A 42 -3.34 20.24 -11.74
N ASN A 43 -2.99 21.36 -12.37
CA ASN A 43 -1.67 21.59 -12.93
C ASN A 43 -0.74 22.15 -11.85
N TRP A 44 -0.36 21.26 -10.92
CA TRP A 44 0.37 21.61 -9.70
C TRP A 44 1.77 22.17 -9.96
N ASP A 45 2.50 21.61 -10.93
CA ASP A 45 3.85 22.05 -11.27
C ASP A 45 3.84 23.49 -11.78
N ALA A 46 3.00 23.78 -12.78
CA ALA A 46 2.88 25.13 -13.33
C ALA A 46 2.38 26.14 -12.29
N ALA A 47 1.47 25.73 -11.39
CA ALA A 47 1.03 26.57 -10.28
C ALA A 47 2.17 26.89 -9.32
N GLY A 48 2.97 25.88 -8.96
CA GLY A 48 4.15 26.03 -8.10
C GLY A 48 5.19 26.98 -8.69
N GLU A 49 5.41 26.94 -10.00
CA GLU A 49 6.27 27.89 -10.70
C GLU A 49 5.76 29.33 -10.59
N GLN A 50 4.46 29.56 -10.79
CA GLN A 50 3.88 30.90 -10.67
C GLN A 50 4.04 31.45 -9.25
N LEU A 51 3.82 30.61 -8.24
CA LEU A 51 3.94 30.99 -6.83
C LEU A 51 5.39 31.26 -6.43
N THR A 52 6.34 30.50 -6.97
CA THR A 52 7.77 30.76 -6.77
C THR A 52 8.13 32.15 -7.30
N ARG A 53 7.66 32.52 -8.50
CA ARG A 53 7.85 33.88 -9.05
C ARG A 53 7.23 34.98 -8.18
N VAL A 54 6.12 34.71 -7.49
CA VAL A 54 5.55 35.66 -6.52
C VAL A 54 6.47 35.82 -5.31
N LEU A 55 6.97 34.72 -4.78
CA LEU A 55 7.84 34.72 -3.61
C LEU A 55 9.25 35.29 -3.89
N ASP A 56 9.73 35.21 -5.14
CA ASP A 56 10.96 35.88 -5.57
C ASP A 56 10.80 37.41 -5.53
N LEU A 57 9.58 37.93 -5.75
CA LEU A 57 9.26 39.36 -5.69
C LEU A 57 8.89 39.81 -4.28
N GLU A 58 8.12 39.00 -3.57
CA GLU A 58 7.58 39.27 -2.24
C GLU A 58 7.78 38.04 -1.34
N PRO A 59 8.98 37.87 -0.74
CA PRO A 59 9.31 36.69 0.03
C PRO A 59 8.33 36.44 1.18
N ASP A 60 7.82 37.49 1.81
CA ASP A 60 6.91 37.42 2.97
C ASP A 60 5.42 37.42 2.61
N ASN A 61 5.07 37.18 1.34
CA ASN A 61 3.67 37.09 0.92
C ASN A 61 3.00 35.84 1.51
N SER A 62 2.31 36.00 2.63
CA SER A 62 1.60 34.94 3.36
C SER A 62 0.63 34.14 2.50
N LYS A 63 -0.08 34.80 1.58
CA LYS A 63 -1.03 34.13 0.67
C LYS A 63 -0.29 33.23 -0.32
N ALA A 64 0.78 33.73 -0.93
CA ALA A 64 1.59 32.96 -1.87
C ALA A 64 2.31 31.78 -1.17
N ARG A 65 2.86 31.99 0.03
CA ARG A 65 3.45 30.92 0.84
C ARG A 65 2.42 29.83 1.15
N ARG A 66 1.23 30.20 1.63
CA ARG A 66 0.17 29.22 1.89
C ARG A 66 -0.25 28.46 0.63
N LEU A 67 -0.50 29.16 -0.48
CA LEU A 67 -0.86 28.48 -1.74
C LEU A 67 0.25 27.55 -2.24
N LYS A 68 1.52 27.91 -2.05
CA LYS A 68 2.66 27.05 -2.41
C LYS A 68 2.73 25.82 -1.50
N ALA A 69 2.47 25.98 -0.21
CA ALA A 69 2.32 24.87 0.71
C ALA A 69 1.16 23.95 0.29
N TRP A 70 0.04 24.51 -0.15
CA TRP A 70 -1.11 23.73 -0.66
C TRP A 70 -0.77 22.93 -1.93
N VAL A 71 0.03 23.50 -2.84
CA VAL A 71 0.59 22.77 -3.99
C VAL A 71 1.50 21.62 -3.52
N ALA A 72 2.36 21.87 -2.53
CA ALA A 72 3.22 20.85 -1.95
C ALA A 72 2.42 19.72 -1.27
N LEU A 73 1.34 20.04 -0.53
CA LEU A 73 0.41 19.06 0.05
C LEU A 73 -0.23 18.17 -1.02
N ASN A 74 -0.75 18.76 -2.10
CA ASN A 74 -1.37 18.02 -3.22
C ASN A 74 -0.37 17.23 -4.08
N THR A 75 0.93 17.38 -3.83
CA THR A 75 2.00 16.64 -4.49
C THR A 75 2.82 15.81 -3.50
N ALA A 76 2.24 15.50 -2.32
CA ALA A 76 2.83 14.68 -1.26
C ALA A 76 4.20 15.17 -0.71
N ARG A 77 4.50 16.47 -0.86
CA ARG A 77 5.73 17.12 -0.37
C ARG A 77 5.50 17.79 0.98
N TYR A 78 5.13 17.00 1.99
CA TYR A 78 4.68 17.51 3.31
C TYR A 78 5.74 18.31 4.07
N ARG A 79 7.01 17.91 4.03
CA ARG A 79 8.11 18.67 4.67
C ARG A 79 8.33 20.04 4.01
N GLU A 80 8.21 20.11 2.69
CA GLU A 80 8.29 21.38 1.96
C GLU A 80 7.10 22.27 2.31
N ALA A 81 5.89 21.71 2.40
CA ALA A 81 4.70 22.44 2.80
C ALA A 81 4.86 23.06 4.20
N GLU A 82 5.29 22.25 5.19
CA GLU A 82 5.54 22.72 6.56
C GLU A 82 6.62 23.82 6.61
N SER A 83 7.75 23.60 5.92
CA SER A 83 8.82 24.60 5.83
C SER A 83 8.33 25.90 5.20
N THR A 84 7.50 25.83 4.15
CA THR A 84 6.94 26.99 3.45
C THR A 84 5.96 27.78 4.34
N LEU A 85 5.26 27.10 5.25
CA LEU A 85 4.36 27.73 6.22
C LEU A 85 5.08 28.32 7.43
N SER A 86 6.37 28.04 7.60
CA SER A 86 7.16 28.60 8.70
C SER A 86 7.15 30.13 8.66
N GLY A 87 6.83 30.74 9.81
CA GLY A 87 6.72 32.20 9.96
C GLY A 87 5.48 32.83 9.33
N VAL A 88 4.59 32.07 8.69
CA VAL A 88 3.30 32.59 8.20
C VAL A 88 2.38 32.85 9.41
N PRO A 89 1.71 34.02 9.50
CA PRO A 89 0.80 34.31 10.60
C PRO A 89 -0.29 33.24 10.77
N ARG A 90 -0.52 32.82 12.01
CA ARG A 90 -1.48 31.77 12.34
C ARG A 90 -2.89 32.20 11.95
N SER A 91 -3.53 31.38 11.12
CA SER A 91 -4.93 31.47 10.70
C SER A 91 -5.55 30.07 10.75
N ALA A 92 -6.88 29.97 10.68
CA ALA A 92 -7.55 28.66 10.66
C ALA A 92 -7.02 27.78 9.52
N GLU A 93 -6.75 28.39 8.36
CA GLU A 93 -6.26 27.66 7.21
C GLU A 93 -4.81 27.21 7.35
N VAL A 94 -3.93 28.05 7.88
CA VAL A 94 -2.53 27.65 8.15
C VAL A 94 -2.47 26.56 9.21
N ALA A 95 -3.32 26.63 10.24
CA ALA A 95 -3.41 25.57 11.26
C ALA A 95 -3.91 24.25 10.67
N TYR A 96 -4.86 24.30 9.72
CA TYR A 96 -5.35 23.12 9.01
C TYR A 96 -4.25 22.48 8.14
N ASP A 97 -3.56 23.28 7.33
CA ASP A 97 -2.49 22.83 6.44
C ASP A 97 -1.30 22.23 7.23
N LEU A 98 -0.92 22.85 8.36
CA LEU A 98 0.08 22.30 9.28
C LEU A 98 -0.41 21.03 9.98
N GLY A 99 -1.70 20.94 10.32
CA GLY A 99 -2.31 19.75 10.90
C GLY A 99 -2.19 18.54 9.97
N ILE A 100 -2.41 18.73 8.67
CA ILE A 100 -2.17 17.71 7.63
C ILE A 100 -0.68 17.33 7.59
N CYS A 101 0.24 18.30 7.59
CA CYS A 101 1.68 18.02 7.59
C CYS A 101 2.11 17.18 8.81
N ALA A 102 1.62 17.54 10.00
CA ALA A 102 1.88 16.81 11.23
C ALA A 102 1.31 15.39 11.19
N PHE A 103 0.07 15.22 10.71
CA PHE A 103 -0.57 13.91 10.51
C PHE A 103 0.25 13.00 9.58
N GLN A 104 0.67 13.54 8.43
CA GLN A 104 1.47 12.82 7.44
C GLN A 104 2.85 12.44 7.97
N SER A 105 3.38 13.22 8.92
CA SER A 105 4.64 12.94 9.60
C SER A 105 4.49 11.99 10.80
N GLY A 106 3.29 11.44 11.05
CA GLY A 106 3.00 10.59 12.22
C GLY A 106 2.96 11.34 13.56
N ARG A 107 2.96 12.67 13.56
CA ARG A 107 2.90 13.52 14.77
C ARG A 107 1.45 13.75 15.18
N ASN A 108 0.74 12.68 15.54
CA ASN A 108 -0.70 12.72 15.84
C ASN A 108 -1.09 13.73 16.94
N ALA A 109 -0.33 13.78 18.04
CA ALA A 109 -0.65 14.69 19.15
C ALA A 109 -0.54 16.16 18.73
N GLU A 110 0.45 16.48 17.91
CA GLU A 110 0.61 17.82 17.33
C GLU A 110 -0.52 18.12 16.34
N ALA A 111 -0.81 17.19 15.42
CA ALA A 111 -1.92 17.32 14.48
C ALA A 111 -3.25 17.55 15.20
N ALA A 112 -3.55 16.75 16.22
CA ALA A 112 -4.75 16.88 17.04
C ALA A 112 -4.86 18.27 17.69
N SER A 113 -3.75 18.78 18.23
CA SER A 113 -3.69 20.12 18.84
C SER A 113 -3.91 21.24 17.82
N LEU A 114 -3.30 21.13 16.64
CA LEU A 114 -3.47 22.07 15.53
C LEU A 114 -4.93 22.14 15.10
N PHE A 115 -5.56 20.98 14.86
CA PHE A 115 -6.97 20.91 14.47
C PHE A 115 -7.90 21.43 15.57
N ARG A 116 -7.64 21.08 16.84
CA ARG A 116 -8.44 21.55 17.99
C ARG A 116 -8.45 23.07 18.13
N SER A 117 -7.38 23.74 17.70
CA SER A 117 -7.26 25.20 17.80
C SER A 117 -8.09 25.97 16.76
N ILE A 118 -8.51 25.32 15.68
CA ILE A 118 -9.14 25.96 14.52
C ILE A 118 -10.39 26.78 14.86
N PRO A 119 -11.34 26.31 15.70
CA PRO A 119 -12.54 27.09 16.03
C PRO A 119 -12.25 28.44 16.71
N ALA A 120 -11.10 28.56 17.38
CA ALA A 120 -10.70 29.76 18.12
C ALA A 120 -9.89 30.77 17.29
N ILE A 121 -9.55 30.44 16.04
CA ILE A 121 -8.67 31.26 15.19
C ILE A 121 -9.47 31.79 13.99
N PRO A 122 -9.36 33.08 13.63
CA PRO A 122 -10.00 33.61 12.43
C PRO A 122 -9.51 32.90 11.15
N GLY A 123 -10.43 32.62 10.23
CA GLY A 123 -10.09 32.09 8.92
C GLY A 123 -11.30 31.55 8.14
N ARG A 124 -11.06 31.28 6.85
CA ARG A 124 -12.07 30.85 5.88
C ARG A 124 -11.84 29.40 5.46
N LEU A 125 -12.10 28.47 6.38
CA LEU A 125 -12.26 27.05 6.05
C LEU A 125 -13.68 26.76 5.56
N SER A 126 -13.80 25.81 4.61
CA SER A 126 -15.10 25.28 4.19
C SER A 126 -15.79 24.54 5.34
N SER A 127 -17.11 24.30 5.23
CA SER A 127 -17.84 23.47 6.20
C SER A 127 -17.24 22.06 6.31
N ALA A 128 -16.85 21.47 5.18
CA ALA A 128 -16.20 20.17 5.14
C ALA A 128 -14.84 20.16 5.87
N GLN A 129 -14.00 21.17 5.65
CA GLN A 129 -12.70 21.28 6.33
C GLN A 129 -12.85 21.45 7.85
N ARG A 130 -13.86 22.21 8.29
CA ARG A 130 -14.17 22.34 9.73
C ARG A 130 -14.60 21.02 10.34
N GLN A 131 -15.45 20.26 9.64
CA GLN A 131 -15.88 18.93 10.07
C GLN A 131 -14.70 17.95 10.15
N ILE A 132 -13.82 17.95 9.13
CA ILE A 132 -12.60 17.13 9.12
C ILE A 132 -11.70 17.52 10.30
N ALA A 133 -11.50 18.81 10.56
CA ALA A 133 -10.68 19.28 11.67
C ALA A 133 -11.23 18.85 13.03
N GLU A 134 -12.53 19.00 13.25
CA GLU A 134 -13.18 18.57 14.49
C GLU A 134 -12.96 17.07 14.73
N ALA A 135 -13.27 16.25 13.72
CA ALA A 135 -13.07 14.80 13.79
C ALA A 135 -11.60 14.42 14.00
N ALA A 136 -10.68 15.05 13.27
CA ALA A 136 -9.25 14.82 13.42
C ALA A 136 -8.76 15.13 14.83
N SER A 137 -9.25 16.21 15.45
CA SER A 137 -8.86 16.61 16.80
C SER A 137 -9.25 15.59 17.88
N ALA A 138 -10.35 14.86 17.68
CA ALA A 138 -10.83 13.82 18.58
C ALA A 138 -10.13 12.48 18.30
N ILE A 139 -10.15 12.02 17.04
CA ILE A 139 -9.62 10.71 16.63
C ILE A 139 -8.13 10.61 16.90
N LEU A 140 -7.36 11.62 16.51
CA LEU A 140 -5.90 11.64 16.69
C LEU A 140 -5.49 11.82 18.16
N ALA A 141 -6.40 12.29 19.01
CA ALA A 141 -6.20 12.36 20.45
C ALA A 141 -6.69 11.09 21.18
N GLY A 142 -7.22 10.09 20.48
CA GLY A 142 -7.80 8.88 21.07
C GLY A 142 -9.06 9.15 21.90
N LEU A 143 -9.76 10.25 21.62
CA LEU A 143 -11.00 10.60 22.32
C LEU A 143 -12.20 9.91 21.66
N PRO A 144 -13.23 9.53 22.43
CA PRO A 144 -14.49 9.02 21.87
C PRO A 144 -15.08 10.04 20.89
N THR A 145 -15.45 9.58 19.70
CA THR A 145 -16.07 10.42 18.68
C THR A 145 -17.59 10.19 18.64
N SER A 146 -18.34 11.18 18.17
CA SER A 146 -19.75 11.01 17.77
C SER A 146 -19.90 10.38 16.38
N GLY A 147 -18.82 9.88 15.79
CA GLY A 147 -18.75 9.46 14.38
C GLY A 147 -18.27 10.58 13.45
N LEU A 148 -17.32 10.31 12.55
CA LEU A 148 -17.27 11.02 11.27
C LEU A 148 -18.60 10.72 10.59
N GLY A 149 -19.49 11.72 10.54
CA GLY A 149 -20.77 11.61 9.88
C GLY A 149 -20.66 11.16 8.41
N GLU A 150 -21.77 11.27 7.67
CA GLU A 150 -21.73 10.94 6.24
C GLU A 150 -20.68 11.77 5.49
N LYS A 151 -20.14 11.18 4.42
CA LYS A 151 -19.18 11.86 3.55
C LYS A 151 -19.75 13.22 3.13
N PRO A 152 -18.97 14.32 3.20
CA PRO A 152 -19.43 15.63 2.77
C PRO A 152 -20.06 15.55 1.36
N GLN A 153 -21.23 16.16 1.18
CA GLN A 153 -21.97 16.14 -0.09
C GLN A 153 -21.20 16.83 -1.23
N SER A 154 -20.31 17.78 -0.91
CA SER A 154 -19.43 18.42 -1.89
C SER A 154 -18.23 17.53 -2.22
N SER A 155 -17.78 17.56 -3.48
CA SER A 155 -16.52 16.93 -3.88
C SER A 155 -15.37 17.53 -3.08
N LEU A 156 -14.74 16.71 -2.23
CA LEU A 156 -13.50 17.07 -1.54
C LEU A 156 -12.36 17.18 -2.56
N ASP A 157 -11.42 18.08 -2.31
CA ASP A 157 -10.14 18.02 -2.99
C ASP A 157 -9.38 16.73 -2.58
N PRO A 158 -8.35 16.32 -3.35
CA PRO A 158 -7.67 15.06 -3.11
C PRO A 158 -7.07 14.91 -1.70
N VAL A 159 -6.50 15.99 -1.14
CA VAL A 159 -5.85 15.96 0.19
C VAL A 159 -6.89 15.86 1.30
N ASP A 160 -7.99 16.61 1.20
CA ASP A 160 -9.11 16.54 2.14
C ASP A 160 -9.80 15.16 2.05
N ALA A 161 -9.96 14.60 0.85
CA ALA A 161 -10.50 13.27 0.64
C ALA A 161 -9.60 12.18 1.25
N MET A 162 -8.29 12.33 1.11
CA MET A 162 -7.29 11.44 1.71
C MET A 162 -7.41 11.47 3.23
N LEU A 163 -7.43 12.67 3.83
CA LEU A 163 -7.46 12.84 5.29
C LEU A 163 -8.76 12.31 5.85
N PHE A 164 -9.89 12.60 5.20
CA PHE A 164 -11.19 12.07 5.58
C PHE A 164 -11.20 10.53 5.58
N ALA A 165 -10.69 9.90 4.51
CA ALA A 165 -10.64 8.45 4.40
C ALA A 165 -9.75 7.82 5.51
N ALA A 166 -8.59 8.42 5.78
CA ALA A 166 -7.70 7.94 6.83
C ALA A 166 -8.32 8.06 8.22
N LEU A 167 -8.96 9.19 8.53
CA LEU A 167 -9.63 9.42 9.82
C LEU A 167 -10.82 8.48 10.01
N ARG A 168 -11.66 8.28 9.00
CA ARG A 168 -12.77 7.32 9.05
C ARG A 168 -12.25 5.89 9.27
N GLY A 169 -11.14 5.55 8.63
CA GLY A 169 -10.43 4.30 8.84
C GLY A 169 -9.99 4.10 10.29
N ARG A 170 -9.34 5.11 10.88
CA ARG A 170 -8.87 5.11 12.27
C ARG A 170 -10.02 5.02 13.28
N GLU A 171 -11.10 5.76 13.05
CA GLU A 171 -12.31 5.67 13.86
C GLU A 171 -12.91 4.26 13.79
N GLY A 172 -13.03 3.68 12.59
CA GLY A 172 -13.48 2.30 12.43
C GLY A 172 -12.61 1.30 13.19
N MET A 173 -11.28 1.50 13.22
CA MET A 173 -10.37 0.69 14.03
C MET A 173 -10.61 0.87 15.53
N GLN A 174 -10.82 2.09 16.02
CA GLN A 174 -11.17 2.37 17.42
C GLN A 174 -12.51 1.76 17.83
N MET A 175 -13.43 1.62 16.88
CA MET A 175 -14.75 1.00 17.06
C MET A 175 -14.79 -0.49 16.71
N PHE A 176 -13.67 -1.11 16.33
CA PHE A 176 -13.57 -2.52 15.89
C PHE A 176 -14.47 -2.87 14.68
N LEU A 177 -14.79 -1.88 13.86
CA LEU A 177 -15.47 -2.03 12.59
C LEU A 177 -14.43 -2.32 11.50
N PHE A 178 -13.80 -3.50 11.55
CA PHE A 178 -12.63 -3.83 10.73
C PHE A 178 -12.89 -3.72 9.22
N GLU A 179 -14.07 -4.12 8.74
CA GLU A 179 -14.37 -4.07 7.30
C GLU A 179 -14.55 -2.62 6.79
N PRO A 180 -15.41 -1.76 7.39
CA PRO A 180 -15.46 -0.34 7.03
C PRO A 180 -14.12 0.40 7.22
N ALA A 181 -13.37 0.03 8.27
CA ALA A 181 -12.04 0.57 8.52
C ALA A 181 -11.08 0.23 7.39
N ARG A 182 -11.03 -1.05 6.98
CA ARG A 182 -10.20 -1.55 5.88
C ARG A 182 -10.47 -0.78 4.59
N GLU A 183 -11.74 -0.64 4.20
CA GLU A 183 -12.11 0.07 2.97
C GLU A 183 -11.63 1.51 2.99
N SER A 184 -11.82 2.19 4.12
CA SER A 184 -11.45 3.60 4.27
C SER A 184 -9.93 3.80 4.31
N LEU A 185 -9.20 2.92 4.99
CA LEU A 185 -7.73 2.97 5.07
C LEU A 185 -7.07 2.63 3.72
N ASN A 186 -7.55 1.59 3.03
CA ASN A 186 -7.08 1.28 1.68
C ASN A 186 -7.36 2.45 0.73
N ARG A 187 -8.53 3.09 0.85
CA ARG A 187 -8.86 4.27 0.05
C ARG A 187 -7.92 5.45 0.32
N ALA A 188 -7.48 5.65 1.56
CA ALA A 188 -6.51 6.68 1.89
C ALA A 188 -5.14 6.40 1.23
N ILE A 189 -4.68 5.15 1.25
CA ILE A 189 -3.45 4.72 0.55
C ILE A 189 -3.58 4.93 -0.96
N ASP A 190 -4.73 4.59 -1.56
CA ASP A 190 -5.00 4.83 -2.98
C ASP A 190 -5.05 6.33 -3.33
N LEU A 191 -5.21 7.21 -2.33
CA LEU A 191 -5.14 8.67 -2.44
C LEU A 191 -3.74 9.22 -2.11
N ASP A 192 -2.73 8.37 -2.07
CA ASP A 192 -1.33 8.71 -1.81
C ASP A 192 -1.03 9.18 -0.38
N ASP A 193 -1.79 8.69 0.61
CA ASP A 193 -1.46 8.87 2.03
C ASP A 193 -0.07 8.26 2.34
N LYS A 194 0.82 9.05 2.95
CA LYS A 194 2.18 8.64 3.33
C LYS A 194 2.32 8.37 4.83
N SER A 195 1.24 8.48 5.60
CA SER A 195 1.25 8.19 7.04
C SER A 195 1.57 6.72 7.29
N THR A 196 2.68 6.46 7.98
CA THR A 196 3.12 5.11 8.36
C THR A 196 2.09 4.39 9.24
N GLU A 197 1.36 5.15 10.05
CA GLU A 197 0.29 4.62 10.89
C GLU A 197 -0.98 4.30 10.11
N THR A 198 -1.33 5.07 9.06
CA THR A 198 -2.41 4.68 8.16
C THR A 198 -2.09 3.33 7.52
N ALA A 199 -0.86 3.15 7.01
CA ALA A 199 -0.40 1.88 6.46
C ALA A 199 -0.44 0.74 7.50
N PHE A 200 0.01 1.00 8.73
CA PHE A 200 -0.01 0.03 9.83
C PHE A 200 -1.42 -0.45 10.18
N LEU A 201 -2.37 0.48 10.28
CA LEU A 201 -3.76 0.17 10.55
C LEU A 201 -4.42 -0.53 9.35
N ALA A 202 -4.09 -0.13 8.13
CA ALA A 202 -4.59 -0.78 6.91
C ALA A 202 -4.12 -2.24 6.84
N ALA A 203 -2.84 -2.49 7.10
CA ALA A 203 -2.28 -3.84 7.18
C ALA A 203 -2.99 -4.66 8.26
N THR A 204 -3.17 -4.10 9.46
CA THR A 204 -3.92 -4.74 10.56
C THR A 204 -5.33 -5.12 10.13
N ALA A 205 -6.10 -4.20 9.54
CA ALA A 205 -7.47 -4.46 9.11
C ALA A 205 -7.54 -5.53 8.01
N ASN A 206 -6.64 -5.50 7.01
CA ASN A 206 -6.57 -6.52 5.98
C ASN A 206 -6.21 -7.90 6.57
N ILE A 207 -5.31 -7.97 7.57
CA ILE A 207 -4.97 -9.22 8.27
C ILE A 207 -6.17 -9.81 8.99
N VAL A 208 -6.91 -8.99 9.74
CA VAL A 208 -8.13 -9.44 10.45
C VAL A 208 -9.19 -9.95 9.46
N MET A 209 -9.27 -9.35 8.27
CA MET A 209 -10.17 -9.81 7.20
C MET A 209 -9.62 -11.00 6.39
N GLY A 210 -8.45 -11.56 6.74
CA GLY A 210 -7.82 -12.67 6.04
C GLY A 210 -7.23 -12.31 4.67
N LEU A 211 -7.10 -11.02 4.35
CA LEU A 211 -6.53 -10.50 3.11
C LEU A 211 -5.01 -10.32 3.21
N TYR A 212 -4.32 -11.41 3.54
CA TYR A 212 -2.88 -11.45 3.84
C TYR A 212 -2.00 -10.91 2.71
N SER A 213 -2.36 -11.14 1.45
CA SER A 213 -1.61 -10.62 0.29
C SER A 213 -1.66 -9.10 0.20
N LYS A 214 -2.82 -8.49 0.47
CA LYS A 214 -2.96 -7.03 0.46
C LYS A 214 -2.24 -6.40 1.67
N ALA A 215 -2.34 -7.04 2.83
CA ALA A 215 -1.60 -6.61 4.01
C ALA A 215 -0.08 -6.59 3.74
N ARG A 216 0.43 -7.64 3.10
CA ARG A 216 1.84 -7.71 2.70
C ARG A 216 2.24 -6.61 1.72
N GLU A 217 1.42 -6.38 0.69
CA GLU A 217 1.65 -5.29 -0.28
C GLU A 217 1.83 -3.94 0.42
N ILE A 218 1.01 -3.66 1.44
CA ILE A 218 1.08 -2.43 2.24
C ILE A 218 2.37 -2.39 3.09
N VAL A 219 2.70 -3.49 3.78
CA VAL A 219 3.91 -3.59 4.62
C VAL A 219 5.18 -3.35 3.79
N ASP A 220 5.26 -3.97 2.60
CA ASP A 220 6.43 -3.87 1.72
C ASP A 220 6.64 -2.43 1.19
N GLN A 221 5.57 -1.63 1.07
CA GLN A 221 5.67 -0.20 0.71
C GLN A 221 6.29 0.65 1.82
N THR A 222 6.29 0.16 3.07
CA THR A 222 6.79 0.87 4.26
C THR A 222 8.20 0.45 4.69
N ASP A 223 8.99 -0.11 3.76
CA ASP A 223 10.31 -0.73 4.02
C ASP A 223 10.20 -1.88 5.03
N GLY A 224 9.25 -2.78 4.80
CA GLY A 224 8.83 -3.88 5.68
C GLY A 224 9.97 -4.77 6.17
N GLN A 225 10.38 -4.56 7.42
CA GLN A 225 11.33 -5.40 8.17
C GLN A 225 10.59 -6.43 9.03
N PRO A 226 11.26 -7.53 9.47
CA PRO A 226 10.71 -8.45 10.48
C PRO A 226 10.13 -7.73 11.71
N ALA A 227 10.74 -6.62 12.14
CA ALA A 227 10.26 -5.78 13.24
C ALA A 227 8.86 -5.18 13.01
N TYR A 228 8.47 -4.90 11.77
CA TYR A 228 7.14 -4.41 11.43
C TYR A 228 6.08 -5.49 11.69
N TYR A 229 6.34 -6.72 11.27
CA TYR A 229 5.48 -7.86 11.56
C TYR A 229 5.41 -8.18 13.06
N GLN A 230 6.50 -7.97 13.82
CA GLN A 230 6.44 -8.08 15.29
C GLN A 230 5.50 -7.03 15.89
N ALA A 231 5.55 -5.79 15.41
CA ALA A 231 4.65 -4.73 15.86
C ALA A 231 3.18 -5.05 15.52
N LEU A 232 2.90 -5.54 14.31
CA LEU A 232 1.57 -6.01 13.93
C LEU A 232 1.08 -7.16 14.82
N ALA A 233 1.94 -8.15 15.10
CA ALA A 233 1.60 -9.27 15.97
C ALA A 233 1.25 -8.82 17.40
N ARG A 234 2.02 -7.88 17.97
CA ARG A 234 1.72 -7.29 19.30
C ARG A 234 0.39 -6.55 19.29
N ASN A 235 0.18 -5.68 18.31
CA ASN A 235 -1.06 -4.91 18.16
C ASN A 235 -2.30 -5.83 18.05
N LEU A 236 -2.22 -6.89 17.24
CA LEU A 236 -3.30 -7.88 17.12
C LEU A 236 -3.59 -8.61 18.43
N SER A 237 -2.54 -8.91 19.22
CA SER A 237 -2.70 -9.50 20.55
C SER A 237 -3.39 -8.55 21.53
N GLU A 238 -2.96 -7.28 21.56
CA GLU A 238 -3.55 -6.24 22.43
C GLU A 238 -5.04 -6.00 22.12
N ILE A 239 -5.38 -5.98 20.83
CA ILE A 239 -6.79 -5.90 20.38
C ILE A 239 -7.55 -7.16 20.81
N ALA A 240 -6.99 -8.36 20.60
CA ALA A 240 -7.63 -9.61 21.01
C ALA A 240 -7.90 -9.67 22.52
N ASP A 241 -6.95 -9.23 23.35
CA ASP A 241 -7.09 -9.21 24.80
C ASP A 241 -8.17 -8.21 25.25
N SER A 242 -8.22 -7.05 24.59
CA SER A 242 -9.24 -6.03 24.88
C SER A 242 -10.65 -6.49 24.48
N VAL A 243 -10.79 -7.14 23.32
CA VAL A 243 -12.05 -7.78 22.91
C VAL A 243 -12.44 -8.91 23.89
N ALA A 244 -11.48 -9.73 24.31
CA ALA A 244 -11.73 -10.86 25.21
C ALA A 244 -12.24 -10.40 26.58
N THR A 245 -11.55 -9.43 27.19
CA THR A 245 -11.85 -8.87 28.53
C THR A 245 -13.14 -8.04 28.57
N GLY A 246 -13.74 -7.73 27.43
CA GLY A 246 -15.03 -7.02 27.37
C GLY A 246 -14.90 -5.54 27.70
N THR A 247 -13.68 -4.99 27.73
CA THR A 247 -13.44 -3.55 27.68
C THR A 247 -13.90 -2.94 26.35
N MET A 248 -14.23 -3.80 25.37
CA MET A 248 -14.78 -3.47 24.06
C MET A 248 -16.04 -4.29 23.79
N THR A 249 -17.11 -3.62 23.37
CA THR A 249 -18.38 -4.26 22.98
C THR A 249 -18.38 -4.58 21.49
N ILE A 250 -18.31 -5.86 21.14
CA ILE A 250 -18.71 -6.35 19.82
C ILE A 250 -20.16 -6.81 19.96
N ASP A 251 -21.07 -6.26 19.15
CA ASP A 251 -22.47 -6.65 19.16
C ASP A 251 -22.57 -8.14 18.77
N GLU A 252 -23.30 -8.93 19.55
CA GLU A 252 -23.47 -10.39 19.43
C GLU A 252 -22.23 -11.28 19.76
N SER A 253 -22.42 -12.28 20.63
CA SER A 253 -21.37 -13.23 21.05
C SER A 253 -20.71 -13.98 19.89
N ALA A 254 -21.45 -14.32 18.84
CA ALA A 254 -20.92 -15.05 17.69
C ALA A 254 -19.95 -14.20 16.85
N LYS A 255 -20.23 -12.90 16.72
CA LYS A 255 -19.32 -11.95 16.05
C LYS A 255 -18.06 -11.74 16.89
N LYS A 256 -18.20 -11.69 18.22
CA LYS A 256 -17.04 -11.62 19.14
C LYS A 256 -16.10 -12.82 18.96
N ASP A 257 -16.60 -14.04 18.94
CA ASP A 257 -15.77 -15.24 18.81
C ASP A 257 -15.06 -15.31 17.45
N LEU A 258 -15.74 -14.93 16.37
CA LEU A 258 -15.15 -14.88 15.02
C LEU A 258 -14.05 -13.81 14.93
N SER A 259 -14.27 -12.63 15.52
CA SER A 259 -13.27 -11.56 15.57
C SER A 259 -12.05 -11.99 16.40
N LEU A 260 -12.25 -12.59 17.57
CA LEU A 260 -11.16 -13.11 18.41
C LEU A 260 -10.34 -14.17 17.67
N TYR A 261 -11.01 -15.08 16.96
CA TYR A 261 -10.34 -16.07 16.13
C TYR A 261 -9.47 -15.41 15.06
N SER A 262 -10.03 -14.47 14.30
CA SER A 262 -9.34 -13.79 13.19
C SER A 262 -8.15 -12.96 13.67
N LEU A 263 -8.30 -12.26 14.79
CA LEU A 263 -7.21 -11.50 15.42
C LEU A 263 -6.05 -12.41 15.84
N ARG A 264 -6.34 -13.52 16.53
CA ARG A 264 -5.31 -14.45 16.99
C ARG A 264 -4.63 -15.18 15.82
N LEU A 265 -5.41 -15.60 14.81
CA LEU A 265 -4.88 -16.20 13.59
C LEU A 265 -3.96 -15.23 12.85
N GLY A 266 -4.38 -13.98 12.70
CA GLY A 266 -3.58 -12.91 12.12
C GLY A 266 -2.28 -12.65 12.90
N GLY A 267 -2.33 -12.74 14.23
CA GLY A 267 -1.16 -12.63 15.10
C GLY A 267 -0.16 -13.77 14.88
N LEU A 268 -0.62 -15.01 14.73
CA LEU A 268 0.23 -16.15 14.37
C LEU A 268 0.86 -15.98 12.99
N TRP A 269 0.06 -15.53 12.01
CA TRP A 269 0.55 -15.24 10.67
C TRP A 269 1.66 -14.18 10.70
N CYS A 270 1.47 -13.07 11.43
CA CYS A 270 2.50 -12.04 11.59
C CYS A 270 3.76 -12.58 12.26
N ARG A 271 3.62 -13.40 13.31
CA ARG A 271 4.78 -14.00 14.01
C ARG A 271 5.62 -14.87 13.09
N LEU A 272 4.99 -15.68 12.26
CA LEU A 272 5.68 -16.48 11.26
C LEU A 272 6.45 -15.61 10.25
N ARG A 273 5.97 -14.39 9.93
CA ARG A 273 6.66 -13.46 9.00
C ARG A 273 7.66 -12.54 9.68
N SER A 274 7.64 -12.50 11.01
CA SER A 274 8.68 -11.83 11.80
C SER A 274 9.89 -12.70 12.11
N LEU A 275 9.89 -13.97 11.67
CA LEU A 275 11.05 -14.84 11.86
C LEU A 275 12.23 -14.29 11.06
N ASP A 276 13.40 -14.33 11.68
CA ASP A 276 14.65 -13.82 11.16
C ASP A 276 15.81 -14.75 11.55
N ARG A 277 17.05 -14.37 11.23
CA ARG A 277 18.24 -15.15 11.58
C ARG A 277 18.48 -15.26 13.09
N ALA A 278 17.88 -14.40 13.91
CA ALA A 278 18.01 -14.42 15.37
C ALA A 278 16.97 -15.31 16.05
N THR A 279 15.96 -15.76 15.30
CA THR A 279 14.87 -16.62 15.80
C THR A 279 15.40 -17.95 16.29
N THR A 280 15.02 -18.33 17.52
CA THR A 280 15.48 -19.58 18.14
C THR A 280 14.50 -20.73 17.93
N ASN A 281 14.98 -21.96 18.11
CA ASN A 281 14.09 -23.15 18.17
C ASN A 281 13.03 -23.04 19.26
N SER A 282 13.31 -22.33 20.36
CA SER A 282 12.32 -22.10 21.43
C SER A 282 11.16 -21.24 20.94
N ASP A 283 11.45 -20.19 20.17
CA ASP A 283 10.43 -19.29 19.60
C ASP A 283 9.53 -20.04 18.60
N LEU A 284 10.13 -20.90 17.78
CA LEU A 284 9.42 -21.76 16.83
C LEU A 284 8.55 -22.81 17.54
N LEU A 285 9.06 -23.45 18.60
CA LEU A 285 8.28 -24.40 19.40
C LEU A 285 7.10 -23.72 20.10
N LYS A 286 7.29 -22.50 20.59
CA LYS A 286 6.20 -21.68 21.13
C LYS A 286 5.16 -21.37 20.06
N LEU A 287 5.58 -20.93 18.88
CA LEU A 287 4.67 -20.67 17.76
C LEU A 287 3.87 -21.92 17.38
N LEU A 288 4.53 -23.08 17.28
CA LEU A 288 3.87 -24.36 17.00
C LEU A 288 2.85 -24.72 18.08
N SER A 289 3.21 -24.56 19.36
CA SER A 289 2.29 -24.80 20.48
C SER A 289 1.07 -23.87 20.44
N ASP A 290 1.26 -22.60 20.07
CA ASP A 290 0.17 -21.63 19.97
C ASP A 290 -0.79 -21.98 18.81
N VAL A 291 -0.24 -22.47 17.68
CA VAL A 291 -1.03 -22.99 16.55
C VAL A 291 -1.84 -24.22 16.97
N GLU A 292 -1.22 -25.15 17.70
CA GLU A 292 -1.88 -26.37 18.19
C GLU A 292 -2.98 -26.09 19.25
N GLY A 293 -2.95 -24.91 19.88
CA GLY A 293 -3.99 -24.42 20.77
C GLY A 293 -5.35 -24.20 20.10
N PHE A 294 -5.43 -24.11 18.77
CA PHE A 294 -6.68 -23.93 18.01
C PHE A 294 -7.45 -25.25 17.80
N GLN A 295 -7.75 -25.95 18.90
CA GLN A 295 -8.29 -27.32 18.86
C GLN A 295 -9.59 -27.49 18.05
N ASN A 296 -10.44 -26.46 18.00
CA ASN A 296 -11.75 -26.49 17.34
C ASN A 296 -11.75 -26.04 15.87
N ARG A 297 -10.58 -25.70 15.32
CA ARG A 297 -10.42 -25.16 13.95
C ARG A 297 -9.27 -25.80 13.18
N LYS A 298 -8.97 -27.08 13.47
CA LYS A 298 -7.88 -27.84 12.82
C LYS A 298 -8.01 -27.97 11.30
N ASP A 299 -9.21 -27.74 10.77
CA ASP A 299 -9.48 -27.80 9.34
C ASP A 299 -9.26 -26.45 8.63
N ASP A 300 -8.93 -25.40 9.35
CA ASP A 300 -8.59 -24.12 8.76
C ASP A 300 -7.28 -24.21 7.97
N VAL A 301 -7.34 -23.79 6.70
CA VAL A 301 -6.22 -23.88 5.76
C VAL A 301 -5.06 -22.99 6.20
N VAL A 302 -5.33 -21.79 6.73
CA VAL A 302 -4.29 -20.85 7.14
C VAL A 302 -3.57 -21.38 8.37
N LEU A 303 -4.28 -21.91 9.37
CA LEU A 303 -3.66 -22.58 10.52
C LEU A 303 -2.80 -23.76 10.08
N GLY A 304 -3.31 -24.59 9.17
CA GLY A 304 -2.56 -25.72 8.64
C GLY A 304 -1.28 -25.29 7.91
N LEU A 305 -1.34 -24.21 7.13
CA LEU A 305 -0.16 -23.64 6.46
C LEU A 305 0.85 -23.09 7.46
N ILE A 306 0.41 -22.32 8.46
CA ILE A 306 1.30 -21.80 9.52
C ILE A 306 1.98 -22.97 10.25
N ARG A 307 1.24 -24.04 10.56
CA ARG A 307 1.79 -25.25 11.17
C ARG A 307 2.88 -25.88 10.29
N ALA A 308 2.57 -26.12 9.00
CA ALA A 308 3.49 -26.74 8.07
C ALA A 308 4.79 -25.93 7.91
N GLU A 309 4.67 -24.61 7.73
CA GLU A 309 5.82 -23.73 7.59
C GLU A 309 6.65 -23.64 8.88
N THR A 310 6.00 -23.61 10.05
CA THR A 310 6.72 -23.66 11.34
C THR A 310 7.51 -24.96 11.50
N LEU A 311 6.94 -26.10 11.05
CA LEU A 311 7.62 -27.39 11.05
C LEU A 311 8.81 -27.41 10.08
N GLU A 312 8.71 -26.76 8.92
CA GLU A 312 9.86 -26.57 8.01
C GLU A 312 10.99 -25.78 8.68
N HIS A 313 10.68 -24.66 9.34
CA HIS A 313 11.67 -23.86 10.06
C HIS A 313 12.33 -24.64 11.22
N LEU A 314 11.62 -25.57 11.85
CA LEU A 314 12.15 -26.49 12.85
C LEU A 314 12.96 -27.66 12.26
N GLY A 315 13.07 -27.77 10.92
CA GLY A 315 13.71 -28.90 10.23
C GLY A 315 12.92 -30.21 10.31
N ARG A 316 11.65 -30.18 10.69
CA ARG A 316 10.78 -31.36 10.83
C ARG A 316 10.06 -31.69 9.51
N PHE A 317 10.84 -31.87 8.45
CA PHE A 317 10.32 -32.00 7.08
C PHE A 317 9.28 -33.11 6.87
N PRO A 318 9.40 -34.32 7.46
CA PRO A 318 8.35 -35.34 7.32
C PRO A 318 6.99 -34.90 7.87
N GLN A 319 6.98 -34.20 9.01
CA GLN A 319 5.74 -33.70 9.62
C GLN A 319 5.16 -32.53 8.82
N ALA A 320 6.02 -31.65 8.31
CA ALA A 320 5.60 -30.58 7.41
C ALA A 320 4.97 -31.15 6.13
N PHE A 321 5.59 -32.19 5.56
CA PHE A 321 5.08 -32.91 4.40
C PHE A 321 3.70 -33.50 4.65
N GLU A 322 3.52 -34.25 5.75
CA GLU A 322 2.22 -34.83 6.11
C GLU A 322 1.13 -33.77 6.28
N GLN A 323 1.49 -32.62 6.86
CA GLN A 323 0.56 -31.50 7.00
C GLN A 323 0.16 -30.92 5.64
N TYR A 324 1.10 -30.70 4.72
CA TYR A 324 0.80 -30.25 3.37
C TYR A 324 -0.02 -31.27 2.59
N ALA A 325 0.30 -32.56 2.70
CA ALA A 325 -0.45 -33.65 2.08
C ALA A 325 -1.90 -33.68 2.57
N THR A 326 -2.12 -33.47 3.87
CA THR A 326 -3.47 -33.38 4.46
C THR A 326 -4.26 -32.20 3.91
N LEU A 327 -3.62 -31.02 3.78
CA LEU A 327 -4.24 -29.86 3.17
C LEU A 327 -4.55 -30.10 1.69
N HIS A 328 -3.61 -30.69 0.96
CA HIS A 328 -3.74 -30.97 -0.47
C HIS A 328 -4.85 -31.99 -0.76
N ALA A 329 -4.98 -33.03 0.07
CA ALA A 329 -6.04 -34.02 -0.08
C ALA A 329 -7.45 -33.42 0.07
N ARG A 330 -7.59 -32.34 0.85
CA ARG A 330 -8.87 -31.65 1.08
C ARG A 330 -9.15 -30.59 0.04
N ASN A 331 -8.13 -29.81 -0.30
CA ASN A 331 -8.20 -28.75 -1.29
C ASN A 331 -6.97 -28.85 -2.19
N PRO A 332 -7.05 -29.67 -3.26
CA PRO A 332 -5.95 -29.86 -4.19
C PRO A 332 -5.50 -28.52 -4.74
N SER A 333 -4.25 -28.17 -4.44
CA SER A 333 -3.62 -26.93 -4.88
C SER A 333 -2.25 -27.21 -5.43
N TYR A 334 -1.96 -26.57 -6.56
CA TYR A 334 -0.66 -26.62 -7.19
C TYR A 334 0.43 -26.08 -6.26
N SER A 335 0.15 -25.04 -5.46
CA SER A 335 1.11 -24.50 -4.50
C SER A 335 1.50 -25.53 -3.43
N LEU A 336 0.52 -26.25 -2.88
CA LEU A 336 0.76 -27.30 -1.89
C LEU A 336 1.56 -28.47 -2.48
N ARG A 337 1.25 -28.85 -3.73
CA ARG A 337 2.00 -29.88 -4.45
C ARG A 337 3.47 -29.50 -4.60
N LEU A 338 3.75 -28.25 -4.99
CA LEU A 338 5.14 -27.77 -5.10
C LEU A 338 5.88 -27.78 -3.77
N ARG A 339 5.20 -27.48 -2.65
CA ARG A 339 5.78 -27.60 -1.31
C ARG A 339 6.13 -29.05 -0.98
N MET A 340 5.19 -29.96 -1.25
CA MET A 340 5.39 -31.39 -1.04
C MET A 340 6.58 -31.92 -1.84
N GLU A 341 6.72 -31.53 -3.12
CA GLU A 341 7.88 -31.87 -3.97
C GLU A 341 9.20 -31.30 -3.43
N ALA A 342 9.20 -30.07 -2.91
CA ALA A 342 10.40 -29.47 -2.34
C ALA A 342 10.89 -30.20 -1.08
N LEU A 343 9.96 -30.73 -0.26
CA LEU A 343 10.28 -31.47 0.96
C LEU A 343 10.62 -32.94 0.71
N ASN A 344 10.09 -33.53 -0.36
CA ASN A 344 10.39 -34.89 -0.77
C ASN A 344 10.59 -34.93 -2.29
N PRO A 345 11.83 -34.70 -2.77
CA PRO A 345 12.14 -34.69 -4.20
C PRO A 345 11.84 -36.02 -4.92
N GLU A 346 11.72 -37.14 -4.20
CA GLU A 346 11.33 -38.41 -4.79
C GLU A 346 9.89 -38.39 -5.33
N LEU A 347 9.03 -37.49 -4.84
CA LEU A 347 7.72 -37.23 -5.44
C LEU A 347 7.81 -36.50 -6.78
N ALA A 348 8.83 -35.67 -6.97
CA ALA A 348 9.06 -34.98 -8.24
C ALA A 348 9.53 -35.94 -9.35
N LEU A 349 10.03 -37.13 -8.98
CA LEU A 349 10.52 -38.15 -9.91
C LEU A 349 9.40 -38.99 -10.57
N ASN A 350 8.14 -38.84 -10.15
CA ASN A 350 7.01 -39.49 -10.82
C ASN A 350 6.40 -38.60 -11.91
N LYS A 351 7.07 -38.66 -13.08
CA LYS A 351 6.54 -38.60 -14.45
C LYS A 351 5.96 -37.28 -14.94
N GLU A 352 6.57 -36.83 -16.05
CA GLU A 352 5.99 -35.96 -17.09
C GLU A 352 4.60 -36.40 -17.61
N GLY A 353 4.12 -37.60 -17.24
CA GLY A 353 2.78 -38.13 -17.53
C GLY A 353 1.70 -37.86 -16.47
N GLU A 354 2.04 -37.33 -15.29
CA GLU A 354 1.09 -36.94 -14.23
C GLU A 354 0.87 -35.42 -14.17
N ARG A 355 1.01 -34.72 -15.31
CA ARG A 355 0.76 -33.26 -15.46
C ARG A 355 -0.71 -32.85 -15.22
N GLY A 356 -1.59 -33.81 -14.88
CA GLY A 356 -2.96 -33.60 -14.39
C GLY A 356 -3.09 -33.68 -12.85
N GLY A 357 -2.00 -33.82 -12.11
CA GLY A 357 -1.98 -33.83 -10.65
C GLY A 357 -1.83 -32.43 -10.05
N GLY A 358 -2.54 -32.16 -8.96
CA GLY A 358 -2.39 -30.92 -8.20
C GLY A 358 -3.60 -29.99 -8.17
N GLY A 359 -4.77 -30.44 -8.62
CA GLY A 359 -5.97 -29.60 -8.75
C GLY A 359 -5.98 -28.72 -10.00
N LEU A 360 -5.04 -28.92 -10.93
CA LEU A 360 -5.01 -28.23 -12.22
C LEU A 360 -5.95 -28.89 -13.22
N ASP A 361 -6.58 -28.08 -14.07
CA ASP A 361 -7.41 -28.61 -15.16
C ASP A 361 -6.51 -29.29 -16.21
N PRO A 362 -6.87 -30.46 -16.76
CA PRO A 362 -6.09 -31.13 -17.80
C PRO A 362 -5.85 -30.29 -19.06
N ARG A 363 -6.64 -29.24 -19.30
CA ARG A 363 -6.49 -28.28 -20.40
C ARG A 363 -5.48 -27.17 -20.10
N SER A 364 -4.78 -27.25 -18.96
CA SER A 364 -3.80 -26.23 -18.58
C SER A 364 -2.67 -26.12 -19.60
N ALA A 365 -2.34 -24.89 -19.98
CA ALA A 365 -1.18 -24.60 -20.81
C ALA A 365 0.05 -24.36 -19.92
N TRP A 366 1.19 -24.88 -20.35
CA TRP A 366 2.46 -24.81 -19.62
C TRP A 366 3.47 -24.03 -20.44
N PHE A 367 4.15 -23.09 -19.78
CA PHE A 367 5.21 -22.28 -20.36
C PHE A 367 6.45 -22.41 -19.48
N PHE A 368 7.56 -22.76 -20.08
CA PHE A 368 8.86 -22.92 -19.44
C PHE A 368 9.81 -21.83 -19.92
N LYS A 369 11.00 -21.78 -19.34
CA LYS A 369 12.05 -20.79 -19.63
C LYS A 369 12.30 -20.51 -21.14
N THR A 370 12.12 -21.49 -22.02
CA THR A 370 12.34 -21.36 -23.47
C THR A 370 11.15 -20.79 -24.24
N ASP A 371 9.96 -20.80 -23.62
CA ASP A 371 8.73 -20.28 -24.22
C ASP A 371 8.57 -18.77 -24.00
N PHE A 372 9.43 -18.17 -23.18
CA PHE A 372 9.41 -16.75 -22.90
C PHE A 372 10.38 -15.98 -23.81
N ALA A 373 9.88 -14.91 -24.43
CA ALA A 373 10.73 -13.83 -24.89
C ALA A 373 11.17 -13.00 -23.67
N THR A 374 12.47 -12.76 -23.49
CA THR A 374 12.98 -12.08 -22.30
C THR A 374 13.96 -10.95 -22.59
N THR A 375 13.92 -9.91 -21.77
CA THR A 375 14.92 -8.84 -21.70
C THR A 375 15.49 -8.78 -20.29
N GLY A 376 16.81 -8.79 -20.14
CA GLY A 376 17.47 -8.79 -18.82
C GLY A 376 17.41 -10.11 -18.05
N GLY A 377 16.69 -11.12 -18.58
CA GLY A 377 16.64 -12.47 -18.03
C GLY A 377 17.72 -13.38 -18.62
N GLU A 378 18.41 -14.13 -17.77
CA GLU A 378 19.37 -15.16 -18.14
C GLU A 378 18.74 -16.55 -18.08
N ILE A 379 18.80 -17.31 -19.18
CA ILE A 379 18.33 -18.70 -19.22
C ILE A 379 19.29 -19.58 -18.43
N ARG A 380 18.79 -20.25 -17.39
CA ARG A 380 19.49 -21.27 -16.60
C ARG A 380 18.95 -22.68 -16.89
N SER A 381 19.48 -23.69 -16.22
CA SER A 381 19.17 -25.10 -16.50
C SER A 381 17.68 -25.43 -16.42
N ASN A 382 16.91 -24.83 -15.51
CA ASN A 382 15.46 -25.09 -15.36
C ASN A 382 14.61 -23.83 -15.11
N TYR A 383 15.17 -22.62 -15.28
CA TYR A 383 14.48 -21.36 -14.97
C TYR A 383 15.11 -20.17 -15.71
N LEU A 384 14.45 -19.01 -15.69
CA LEU A 384 14.98 -17.70 -16.04
C LEU A 384 15.43 -16.96 -14.78
N ALA A 385 16.60 -16.34 -14.80
CA ALA A 385 17.14 -15.56 -13.68
C ALA A 385 17.20 -14.08 -14.05
N PHE A 386 16.75 -13.21 -13.15
CA PHE A 386 16.74 -11.77 -13.31
C PHE A 386 17.49 -11.12 -12.13
N PHE A 387 18.68 -10.60 -12.40
CA PHE A 387 19.51 -9.88 -11.44
C PHE A 387 19.27 -8.35 -11.50
N THR A 388 18.68 -7.87 -12.59
CA THR A 388 18.30 -6.46 -12.79
C THR A 388 16.89 -6.37 -13.35
N ASN A 389 16.38 -5.15 -13.54
CA ASN A 389 15.09 -4.92 -14.20
C ASN A 389 15.01 -5.72 -15.50
N GLY A 390 13.94 -6.50 -15.65
CA GLY A 390 13.77 -7.36 -16.81
C GLY A 390 12.35 -7.86 -16.97
N GLU A 391 12.09 -8.46 -18.12
CA GLU A 391 10.76 -8.92 -18.51
C GLU A 391 10.84 -10.34 -19.06
N ALA A 392 9.83 -11.14 -18.79
CA ALA A 392 9.52 -12.39 -19.48
C ALA A 392 8.11 -12.28 -20.07
N ALA A 393 7.98 -12.57 -21.36
CA ALA A 393 6.72 -12.48 -22.10
C ALA A 393 6.41 -13.80 -22.79
N ALA A 394 5.19 -14.31 -22.59
CA ALA A 394 4.68 -15.50 -23.28
C ALA A 394 3.35 -15.18 -23.97
N THR A 395 3.11 -15.84 -25.10
CA THR A 395 1.87 -15.73 -25.85
C THR A 395 0.99 -16.93 -25.58
N TYR A 396 -0.23 -16.69 -25.09
CA TYR A 396 -1.22 -17.72 -24.81
C TYR A 396 -2.40 -17.61 -25.77
N THR A 397 -2.75 -18.71 -26.44
CA THR A 397 -3.99 -18.81 -27.21
C THR A 397 -5.09 -19.38 -26.32
N CYS A 398 -5.93 -18.48 -25.80
CA CYS A 398 -7.09 -18.79 -24.98
C CYS A 398 -8.17 -19.48 -25.82
N PRO A 399 -8.58 -20.72 -25.48
CA PRO A 399 -9.49 -21.51 -26.31
C PRO A 399 -10.94 -21.03 -26.25
N ALA A 400 -11.34 -20.40 -25.15
CA ALA A 400 -12.70 -19.92 -24.90
C ALA A 400 -12.70 -18.78 -23.87
N ASP A 401 -13.66 -17.87 -24.01
CA ASP A 401 -13.94 -16.83 -23.01
C ASP A 401 -14.18 -17.46 -21.63
N GLY A 402 -13.57 -16.89 -20.58
CA GLY A 402 -13.81 -17.38 -19.23
C GLY A 402 -12.83 -16.86 -18.19
N ASN A 403 -13.03 -17.33 -16.96
CA ASN A 403 -12.08 -17.10 -15.88
C ASN A 403 -10.95 -18.12 -15.97
N TYR A 404 -9.73 -17.63 -15.86
CA TYR A 404 -8.51 -18.42 -15.81
C TYR A 404 -7.73 -18.10 -14.55
N ILE A 405 -6.92 -19.06 -14.13
CA ILE A 405 -5.91 -18.89 -13.10
C ILE A 405 -4.53 -19.09 -13.73
N LEU A 406 -3.68 -18.08 -13.56
CA LEU A 406 -2.29 -18.09 -13.98
C LEU A 406 -1.47 -18.42 -12.74
N TYR A 407 -0.74 -19.53 -12.75
CA TYR A 407 0.17 -19.92 -11.70
C TYR A 407 1.58 -19.56 -12.14
N VAL A 408 2.10 -18.47 -11.58
CA VAL A 408 3.51 -18.10 -11.76
C VAL A 408 4.32 -18.88 -10.74
N VAL A 409 5.23 -19.74 -11.20
CA VAL A 409 6.11 -20.49 -10.30
C VAL A 409 7.47 -19.83 -10.27
N ALA A 410 7.80 -19.32 -9.10
CA ALA A 410 8.97 -18.49 -8.93
C ALA A 410 9.62 -18.69 -7.56
N ARG A 411 10.85 -18.22 -7.46
CA ARG A 411 11.57 -18.01 -6.20
C ARG A 411 12.33 -16.69 -6.29
N GLY A 412 12.75 -16.18 -5.16
CA GLY A 412 13.47 -14.93 -5.04
C GLY A 412 14.58 -15.01 -4.02
N ASP A 413 15.59 -14.19 -4.17
CA ASP A 413 16.49 -13.83 -3.08
C ASP A 413 15.97 -12.50 -2.52
N ASP A 414 15.74 -12.41 -1.22
CA ASP A 414 15.45 -11.13 -0.60
C ASP A 414 16.75 -10.34 -0.37
N ALA A 415 16.61 -9.03 -0.28
CA ALA A 415 17.68 -8.16 0.17
C ALA A 415 17.11 -7.23 1.22
N PHE A 416 17.68 -7.26 2.42
CA PHE A 416 17.23 -6.50 3.59
C PHE A 416 15.73 -6.69 3.89
N GLY A 417 15.21 -7.93 3.75
CA GLY A 417 13.80 -8.25 3.99
C GLY A 417 12.86 -7.93 2.83
N LEU A 418 13.33 -7.27 1.77
CA LEU A 418 12.52 -6.94 0.59
C LEU A 418 12.61 -8.06 -0.44
N TRP A 419 11.49 -8.70 -0.72
CA TRP A 419 11.36 -9.75 -1.73
C TRP A 419 11.15 -9.19 -3.14
N PRO A 420 11.49 -9.93 -4.21
CA PRO A 420 11.28 -9.48 -5.57
C PRO A 420 9.83 -9.13 -5.87
N LEU A 421 9.60 -7.92 -6.42
CA LEU A 421 8.31 -7.46 -6.91
C LEU A 421 8.21 -7.70 -8.42
N VAL A 422 7.17 -8.41 -8.84
CA VAL A 422 6.89 -8.69 -10.26
C VAL A 422 5.53 -8.13 -10.63
N GLU A 423 5.51 -7.23 -11.60
CA GLU A 423 4.29 -6.71 -12.23
C GLU A 423 3.83 -7.69 -13.30
N VAL A 424 2.61 -8.20 -13.18
CA VAL A 424 2.01 -9.08 -14.19
C VAL A 424 0.98 -8.29 -15.00
N THR A 425 1.15 -8.29 -16.32
CA THR A 425 0.24 -7.63 -17.27
C THR A 425 -0.30 -8.62 -18.29
N ILE A 426 -1.53 -8.38 -18.73
CA ILE A 426 -2.21 -9.14 -19.78
C ILE A 426 -2.65 -8.11 -20.82
N ASP A 427 -2.17 -8.25 -22.06
CA ASP A 427 -2.42 -7.32 -23.16
C ASP A 427 -2.09 -5.86 -22.82
N GLY A 428 -1.05 -5.66 -22.02
CA GLY A 428 -0.59 -4.35 -21.56
C GLY A 428 -1.42 -3.75 -20.42
N GLN A 429 -2.49 -4.39 -19.98
CA GLN A 429 -3.24 -4.00 -18.79
C GLN A 429 -2.66 -4.67 -17.54
N SER A 430 -2.51 -3.90 -16.46
CA SER A 430 -2.07 -4.44 -15.17
C SER A 430 -3.07 -5.47 -14.65
N ALA A 431 -2.64 -6.71 -14.49
CA ALA A 431 -3.46 -7.77 -13.91
C ALA A 431 -3.30 -7.75 -12.39
N GLN A 432 -2.07 -7.96 -11.89
CA GLN A 432 -1.76 -7.95 -10.47
C GLN A 432 -0.23 -7.95 -10.26
N ASN A 433 0.20 -7.40 -9.12
CA ASN A 433 1.59 -7.45 -8.69
C ASN A 433 1.79 -8.62 -7.71
N ILE A 434 2.90 -9.35 -7.86
CA ILE A 434 3.26 -10.47 -6.99
C ILE A 434 4.59 -10.19 -6.28
N TYR A 435 4.66 -10.52 -5.00
CA TYR A 435 5.91 -10.54 -4.23
C TYR A 435 6.39 -11.99 -4.14
N VAL A 436 7.56 -12.25 -4.72
CA VAL A 436 8.16 -13.58 -4.81
C VAL A 436 8.90 -13.91 -3.52
N ALA A 437 8.10 -14.20 -2.51
CA ALA A 437 8.51 -14.16 -1.11
C ALA A 437 9.14 -15.44 -0.55
N ARG A 438 9.99 -16.11 -1.32
CA ARG A 438 10.66 -17.31 -0.83
C ARG A 438 11.92 -17.63 -1.63
N GLU A 439 12.94 -18.11 -0.93
CA GLU A 439 14.17 -18.67 -1.52
C GLU A 439 13.93 -20.02 -2.23
N GLY A 440 12.90 -20.76 -1.79
CA GLY A 440 12.46 -22.01 -2.43
C GLY A 440 11.38 -21.77 -3.47
N TRP A 441 11.23 -22.68 -4.43
CA TRP A 441 10.16 -22.61 -5.44
C TRP A 441 8.77 -22.55 -4.80
N ASP A 442 7.98 -21.59 -5.26
CA ASP A 442 6.61 -21.37 -4.82
C ASP A 442 5.71 -20.98 -5.97
N CYS A 443 4.40 -20.98 -5.72
CA CYS A 443 3.38 -20.67 -6.70
C CYS A 443 2.58 -19.42 -6.32
N TYR A 444 2.47 -18.49 -7.26
CA TYR A 444 1.74 -17.24 -7.13
C TYR A 444 0.54 -17.25 -8.09
N PRO A 445 -0.66 -17.63 -7.62
CA PRO A 445 -1.86 -17.67 -8.45
C PRO A 445 -2.43 -16.26 -8.70
N LEU A 446 -2.75 -15.96 -9.96
CA LEU A 446 -3.43 -14.75 -10.39
C LEU A 446 -4.70 -15.12 -11.15
N ARG A 447 -5.83 -14.47 -10.86
CA ARG A 447 -7.09 -14.70 -11.57
C ARG A 447 -7.28 -13.65 -12.65
N ALA A 448 -7.69 -14.07 -13.84
CA ALA A 448 -7.98 -13.16 -14.94
C ALA A 448 -9.17 -13.67 -15.76
N TRP A 449 -10.02 -12.75 -16.21
CA TRP A 449 -10.95 -13.03 -17.29
C TRP A 449 -10.22 -12.89 -18.62
N LEU A 450 -10.23 -13.94 -19.44
CA LEU A 450 -9.63 -13.93 -20.78
C LEU A 450 -10.73 -14.15 -21.80
N THR A 451 -10.67 -13.42 -22.92
CA THR A 451 -11.50 -13.71 -24.09
C THR A 451 -10.88 -14.81 -24.91
N LYS A 452 -11.62 -15.43 -25.82
CA LYS A 452 -11.09 -16.35 -26.81
C LYS A 452 -10.17 -15.57 -27.75
N GLY A 453 -8.96 -16.08 -27.94
CA GLY A 453 -7.99 -15.41 -28.80
C GLY A 453 -6.58 -15.49 -28.26
N THR A 454 -5.71 -14.63 -28.77
CA THR A 454 -4.30 -14.60 -28.38
C THR A 454 -4.07 -13.47 -27.39
N HIS A 455 -3.45 -13.80 -26.26
CA HIS A 455 -3.11 -12.87 -25.19
C HIS A 455 -1.60 -12.84 -24.98
N LEU A 456 -1.07 -11.64 -24.75
CA LEU A 456 0.32 -11.43 -24.35
C LEU A 456 0.40 -11.28 -22.83
N ILE A 457 1.02 -12.24 -22.18
CA ILE A 457 1.24 -12.23 -20.73
C ILE A 457 2.68 -11.80 -20.48
N LYS A 458 2.86 -10.72 -19.73
CA LYS A 458 4.19 -10.24 -19.34
C LYS A 458 4.35 -10.27 -17.84
N MET A 459 5.51 -10.74 -17.40
CA MET A 459 5.98 -10.65 -16.03
C MET A 459 7.21 -9.74 -16.03
N LYS A 460 7.10 -8.59 -15.38
CA LYS A 460 8.16 -7.59 -15.30
C LYS A 460 8.71 -7.57 -13.88
N TYR A 461 9.98 -7.94 -13.74
CA TYR A 461 10.69 -7.76 -12.49
C TYR A 461 11.05 -6.28 -12.30
N VAL A 462 10.49 -5.69 -11.24
CA VAL A 462 10.74 -4.30 -10.85
C VAL A 462 11.82 -4.30 -9.79
N ASN A 463 13.09 -4.31 -10.20
CA ASN A 463 14.23 -4.11 -9.32
C ASN A 463 14.27 -2.68 -8.78
N ASN A 464 13.55 -2.45 -7.67
CA ASN A 464 13.53 -1.20 -6.92
C ASN A 464 14.57 -1.17 -5.79
N SER A 465 15.71 -1.88 -5.96
CA SER A 465 16.84 -1.97 -5.03
C SER A 465 17.52 -0.62 -4.73
N VAL A 466 17.21 0.45 -5.45
CA VAL A 466 17.69 1.83 -5.17
C VAL A 466 17.31 2.32 -3.75
N ARG A 467 16.41 1.61 -3.07
CA ARG A 467 15.99 1.87 -1.68
C ARG A 467 16.86 1.18 -0.63
N LEU A 468 17.78 0.29 -1.03
CA LEU A 468 18.58 -0.50 -0.10
C LEU A 468 19.77 0.30 0.43
N PHE A 469 20.08 0.13 1.72
CA PHE A 469 21.12 0.89 2.41
C PHE A 469 22.56 0.42 2.08
N SER A 470 22.71 -0.67 1.33
CA SER A 470 23.99 -1.26 0.94
C SER A 470 23.83 -2.18 -0.28
N ASP A 471 24.95 -2.44 -0.95
CA ASP A 471 25.16 -3.37 -2.07
C ASP A 471 25.56 -4.79 -1.63
N ALA A 472 25.56 -5.09 -0.32
CA ALA A 472 26.02 -6.37 0.20
C ALA A 472 25.03 -7.54 -0.03
N GLU A 473 23.75 -7.25 -0.21
CA GLU A 473 22.70 -8.21 -0.54
C GLU A 473 22.07 -7.81 -1.87
N ASP A 474 21.81 -8.79 -2.74
CA ASP A 474 21.20 -8.56 -4.04
C ASP A 474 19.84 -9.24 -4.12
N ARG A 475 18.88 -8.52 -4.72
CA ARG A 475 17.52 -8.99 -4.83
C ARG A 475 17.31 -9.57 -6.23
N ASN A 476 17.07 -10.87 -6.28
CA ASN A 476 17.02 -11.60 -7.54
C ASN A 476 15.68 -12.29 -7.72
N PHE A 477 15.15 -12.25 -8.94
CA PHE A 477 13.93 -12.96 -9.31
C PHE A 477 14.25 -14.16 -10.19
N TYR A 478 13.61 -15.30 -9.91
CA TYR A 478 13.77 -16.51 -10.69
C TYR A 478 12.40 -17.06 -11.11
N LEU A 479 12.17 -17.21 -12.42
CA LEU A 479 10.93 -17.73 -13.00
C LEU A 479 11.16 -19.15 -13.53
N ARG A 480 10.46 -20.14 -12.97
CA ARG A 480 10.56 -21.54 -13.43
C ARG A 480 9.61 -21.81 -14.58
N GLU A 481 8.33 -21.51 -14.35
CA GLU A 481 7.24 -21.84 -15.26
C GLU A 481 6.03 -20.93 -15.01
N LEU A 482 5.19 -20.79 -16.04
CA LEU A 482 3.85 -20.24 -15.95
C LEU A 482 2.87 -21.35 -16.37
N VAL A 483 1.86 -21.58 -15.54
CA VAL A 483 0.76 -22.51 -15.87
C VAL A 483 -0.53 -21.74 -15.97
N ILE A 484 -1.27 -21.89 -17.06
CA ILE A 484 -2.55 -21.22 -17.28
C ILE A 484 -3.65 -22.26 -17.31
N SER A 485 -4.47 -22.29 -16.27
CA SER A 485 -5.57 -23.24 -16.12
C SER A 485 -6.92 -22.51 -16.25
N PRO A 486 -7.88 -23.03 -17.03
CA PRO A 486 -9.26 -22.57 -16.90
C PRO A 486 -9.76 -22.84 -15.48
N LEU A 487 -10.51 -21.89 -14.90
CA LEU A 487 -11.35 -22.15 -13.75
C LEU A 487 -12.62 -22.79 -14.30
N GLY A 488 -12.85 -24.08 -13.99
CA GLY A 488 -14.08 -24.76 -14.39
C GLY A 488 -15.31 -23.91 -14.06
N ALA A 489 -16.29 -23.88 -14.95
CA ALA A 489 -17.61 -23.34 -14.63
C ALA A 489 -18.21 -24.25 -13.55
N ASN A 490 -18.12 -23.84 -12.29
CA ASN A 490 -18.89 -24.48 -11.21
C ASN A 490 -20.38 -24.28 -11.46
#